data_AF-A0A0Q8PQY3-F1
#
_entry.id   AF-A0A0Q8PQY3-F1
#
_cell.length_a   1.000
_cell.length_b   1.000
_cell.length_c   1.000
_cell.angle_alpha   90.00
_cell.angle_beta   90.00
_cell.angle_gamma   90.00
#
_symmetry.space_group_name_H-M   'P 1'
#
loop_
_entity.id
_entity.type
_entity.pdbx_description
1 polymer ?
#
loop_
_entity_poly.entity_id
_entity_poly.type
_entity_poly.pdbx_seq_one_letter_code
_entity_poly.pdbx_strand_id
1 'polypeptide(L)'
;MTDEHQPEVGSVGEEAMKLFGALADLARQHSGDAAGTVGDLAGQAAAMASEVGEHIATDSVECRYCPVCRVVHAVRQTSPDVRAHLMVAATSLLQAAAGFMETLPPPPGEGTPRGPEVERIDLDDDAPEDDL
;
A
#
# COMPACT_ATOMS: atom_id res chain seq x y z
N MET A 1 22.29 -16.38 23.23
CA MET A 1 21.24 -15.42 23.62
C MET A 1 21.37 -14.26 22.66
N THR A 2 20.74 -14.39 21.49
CA THR A 2 20.76 -13.38 20.44
C THR A 2 19.78 -12.27 20.85
N ASP A 3 20.32 -11.07 20.97
CA ASP A 3 19.59 -9.85 21.29
C ASP A 3 18.78 -9.45 20.04
N GLU A 4 17.49 -9.77 20.03
CA GLU A 4 16.57 -9.27 19.02
C GLU A 4 16.39 -7.76 19.21
N HIS A 5 17.08 -6.95 18.40
CA HIS A 5 16.74 -5.55 18.20
C HIS A 5 15.38 -5.48 17.50
N GLN A 6 14.29 -5.73 18.23
CA GLN A 6 12.96 -5.43 17.73
C GLN A 6 12.90 -3.90 17.55
N PRO A 7 12.65 -3.40 16.34
CA PRO A 7 12.59 -1.97 16.11
C PRO A 7 11.53 -1.38 17.03
N GLU A 8 11.93 -0.39 17.82
CA GLU A 8 11.06 0.27 18.79
C GLU A 8 9.94 0.97 18.02
N VAL A 9 8.75 0.35 18.02
CA VAL A 9 7.59 0.89 17.31
C VAL A 9 7.16 2.19 17.98
N GLY A 10 7.16 3.28 17.21
CA GLY A 10 6.74 4.61 17.66
C GLY A 10 5.25 4.67 17.99
N SER A 11 4.76 5.88 18.32
CA SER A 11 3.32 6.08 18.50
C SER A 11 2.56 5.78 17.20
N VAL A 12 1.30 5.32 17.31
CA VAL A 12 0.45 5.05 16.13
C VAL A 12 0.37 6.26 15.20
N GLY A 13 0.34 7.48 15.76
CA GLY A 13 0.32 8.72 14.98
C GLY A 13 1.62 8.95 14.19
N GLU A 14 2.76 8.69 14.82
CA GLU A 14 4.09 8.78 14.18
C GLU A 14 4.18 7.82 12.99
N GLU A 15 3.83 6.54 13.20
CA GLU A 15 3.89 5.52 12.16
C GLU A 15 2.86 5.76 11.04
N ALA A 16 1.68 6.28 11.38
CA ALA A 16 0.70 6.71 10.38
C ALA A 16 1.25 7.84 9.51
N MET A 17 1.92 8.83 10.09
CA MET A 17 2.55 9.93 9.34
C MET A 17 3.66 9.42 8.40
N LYS A 18 4.47 8.45 8.84
CA LYS A 18 5.46 7.79 7.98
C LYS A 18 4.81 7.07 6.80
N LEU A 19 3.73 6.32 7.05
CA LEU A 19 2.96 5.65 6.00
C LEU A 19 2.39 6.66 4.99
N PHE A 20 1.78 7.75 5.46
CA PHE A 20 1.27 8.81 4.57
C PHE A 20 2.38 9.49 3.78
N GLY A 21 3.55 9.69 4.39
CA GLY A 21 4.74 10.19 3.70
C GLY A 21 5.15 9.29 2.52
N ALA A 22 5.29 7.99 2.78
CA ALA A 22 5.64 7.00 1.75
C ALA A 22 4.58 6.91 0.63
N LEU A 23 3.30 6.96 0.98
CA LEU A 23 2.20 7.00 0.00
C LEU A 23 2.24 8.27 -0.85
N ALA A 24 2.53 9.42 -0.26
CA ALA A 24 2.66 10.68 -0.99
C ALA A 24 3.88 10.68 -1.92
N ASP A 25 4.99 10.05 -1.52
CA ASP A 25 6.16 9.83 -2.38
C ASP A 25 5.84 8.93 -3.57
N LEU A 26 5.09 7.84 -3.35
CA LEU A 26 4.63 6.96 -4.42
C LEU A 26 3.70 7.72 -5.39
N ALA A 27 2.74 8.47 -4.88
CA ALA A 27 1.83 9.27 -5.69
C ALA A 27 2.58 10.29 -6.57
N ARG A 28 3.62 10.93 -6.02
CA ARG A 28 4.50 11.84 -6.79
C ARG A 28 5.21 11.11 -7.92
N GLN A 29 5.74 9.91 -7.68
CA GLN A 29 6.43 9.10 -8.70
C GLN A 29 5.50 8.71 -9.85
N HIS A 30 4.23 8.40 -9.58
CA HIS A 30 3.26 8.02 -10.61
C HIS A 30 2.52 9.20 -11.26
N SER A 31 2.65 10.42 -10.72
CA SER A 31 2.04 11.63 -11.31
C SER A 31 2.74 12.13 -12.58
N GLY A 32 3.98 11.70 -12.84
CA GLY A 32 4.76 12.08 -14.03
C GLY A 32 4.24 11.47 -15.34
N ASP A 33 3.45 10.39 -15.28
CA ASP A 33 2.91 9.67 -16.44
C ASP A 33 1.40 9.90 -16.67
N ALA A 34 0.77 10.78 -15.88
CA ALA A 34 -0.68 10.95 -15.81
C ALA A 34 -1.29 11.86 -16.91
N ALA A 35 -0.78 11.79 -18.15
CA ALA A 35 -1.41 12.45 -19.30
C ALA A 35 -2.50 11.59 -19.98
N GLY A 36 -2.73 10.35 -19.49
CA GLY A 36 -3.72 9.40 -20.02
C GLY A 36 -4.90 9.17 -19.07
N THR A 37 -6.06 9.69 -19.47
CA THR A 37 -7.45 9.55 -18.97
C THR A 37 -7.74 8.69 -17.71
N VAL A 38 -8.44 9.30 -16.75
CA VAL A 38 -9.01 8.68 -15.52
C VAL A 38 -9.80 7.38 -15.78
N GLY A 39 -10.40 7.22 -16.97
CA GLY A 39 -11.14 6.00 -17.35
C GLY A 39 -10.24 4.78 -17.57
N ASP A 40 -9.02 4.98 -18.08
CA ASP A 40 -8.07 3.90 -18.36
C ASP A 40 -7.40 3.39 -17.07
N LEU A 41 -7.13 4.33 -16.16
CA LEU A 41 -6.70 4.03 -14.79
C LEU A 41 -7.78 3.26 -14.01
N ALA A 42 -9.05 3.64 -14.12
CA ALA A 42 -10.14 2.92 -13.49
C ALA A 42 -10.30 1.50 -14.06
N GLY A 43 -10.12 1.33 -15.38
CA GLY A 43 -10.12 0.02 -16.05
C GLY A 43 -8.96 -0.88 -15.59
N GLN A 44 -7.73 -0.35 -15.55
CA GLN A 44 -6.56 -1.08 -15.06
C GLN A 44 -6.68 -1.43 -13.58
N ALA A 45 -7.17 -0.51 -12.74
CA ALA A 45 -7.39 -0.78 -11.33
C ALA A 45 -8.44 -1.90 -11.12
N ALA A 46 -9.51 -1.92 -11.92
CA ALA A 46 -10.52 -2.98 -11.84
C ALA A 46 -9.97 -4.34 -12.28
N ALA A 47 -9.15 -4.37 -13.34
CA ALA A 47 -8.50 -5.60 -13.82
C ALA A 47 -7.51 -6.15 -12.76
N MET A 48 -6.65 -5.29 -12.23
CA MET A 48 -5.71 -5.65 -11.16
C MET A 48 -6.43 -6.09 -9.89
N ALA A 49 -7.51 -5.40 -9.50
CA ALA A 49 -8.30 -5.80 -8.33
C ALA A 49 -8.98 -7.17 -8.51
N SER A 50 -9.36 -7.51 -9.74
CA SER A 50 -9.94 -8.83 -10.05
C SER A 50 -8.88 -9.93 -10.00
N GLU A 51 -7.71 -9.69 -10.58
CA GLU A 51 -6.58 -10.63 -10.57
C GLU A 51 -6.03 -10.85 -9.15
N VAL A 52 -5.82 -9.78 -8.39
CA VAL A 52 -5.43 -9.84 -6.98
C VAL A 52 -6.52 -10.50 -6.14
N GLY A 53 -7.79 -10.24 -6.45
CA GLY A 53 -8.94 -10.84 -5.77
C GLY A 53 -9.00 -12.36 -5.86
N GLU A 54 -8.46 -12.95 -6.94
CA GLU A 54 -8.39 -14.41 -7.13
C GLU A 54 -7.37 -15.05 -6.17
N HIS A 55 -6.34 -14.31 -5.77
CA HIS A 55 -5.25 -14.78 -4.91
C HIS A 55 -5.32 -14.26 -3.45
N ILE A 56 -6.18 -13.28 -3.16
CA ILE A 56 -6.37 -12.69 -1.84
C ILE A 56 -7.69 -13.15 -1.21
N ALA A 57 -7.65 -13.44 0.09
CA ALA A 57 -8.81 -13.86 0.88
C ALA A 57 -9.43 -15.18 0.40
N THR A 58 -8.58 -16.18 0.13
CA THR A 58 -8.93 -17.57 -0.24
C THR A 58 -9.40 -18.43 0.95
N ASP A 59 -9.70 -17.80 2.09
CA ASP A 59 -10.01 -18.43 3.39
C ASP A 59 -8.92 -19.37 3.95
N SER A 60 -7.71 -19.29 3.40
CA SER A 60 -6.54 -20.01 3.90
C SER A 60 -6.13 -19.55 5.31
N VAL A 61 -5.35 -20.36 6.04
CA VAL A 61 -4.93 -20.02 7.42
C VAL A 61 -4.04 -18.76 7.45
N GLU A 62 -3.28 -18.53 6.40
CA GLU A 62 -2.42 -17.36 6.19
C GLU A 62 -3.26 -16.07 6.10
N CYS A 63 -4.48 -16.14 5.56
CA CYS A 63 -5.39 -15.00 5.45
C CYS A 63 -5.88 -14.47 6.82
N ARG A 64 -5.77 -15.25 7.90
CA ARG A 64 -6.12 -14.79 9.26
C ARG A 64 -5.11 -13.79 9.83
N TYR A 65 -3.90 -13.76 9.28
CA TYR A 65 -2.80 -12.93 9.78
C TYR A 65 -2.40 -11.79 8.83
N CYS A 66 -2.67 -11.93 7.52
CA CYS A 66 -2.43 -10.88 6.54
C CYS A 66 -3.31 -9.63 6.78
N PRO A 67 -2.72 -8.42 6.98
CA PRO A 67 -3.47 -7.19 7.19
C PRO A 67 -4.43 -6.83 6.05
N VAL A 68 -4.00 -7.08 4.80
CA VAL A 68 -4.83 -6.86 3.61
C VAL A 68 -6.05 -7.78 3.62
N CYS A 69 -5.86 -9.07 3.90
CA CYS A 69 -6.97 -10.03 3.99
C CYS A 69 -7.96 -9.66 5.10
N ARG A 70 -7.48 -9.14 6.25
CA ARG A 70 -8.37 -8.66 7.32
C ARG A 70 -9.23 -7.47 6.89
N VAL A 71 -8.65 -6.52 6.16
CA VAL A 71 -9.39 -5.37 5.62
C VAL A 71 -10.42 -5.85 4.58
N VAL A 72 -10.02 -6.71 3.64
CA VAL A 72 -10.93 -7.29 2.63
C VAL A 72 -12.08 -8.03 3.30
N HIS A 73 -11.80 -8.81 4.35
CA HIS A 73 -12.82 -9.53 5.10
C HIS A 73 -13.81 -8.57 5.78
N ALA A 74 -13.33 -7.49 6.42
CA ALA A 74 -14.18 -6.47 7.02
C ALA A 74 -15.11 -5.82 5.97
N VAL A 75 -14.58 -5.45 4.81
CA VAL A 75 -15.37 -4.89 3.70
C VAL A 75 -16.36 -5.93 3.15
N ARG A 76 -15.98 -7.22 3.07
CA ARG A 76 -16.87 -8.29 2.63
C ARG A 76 -18.02 -8.58 3.60
N GLN A 77 -17.87 -8.25 4.89
CA GLN A 77 -18.94 -8.39 5.88
C GLN A 77 -19.91 -7.21 5.95
N THR A 78 -19.57 -6.03 5.39
CA THR A 78 -20.52 -4.89 5.39
C THR A 78 -21.70 -5.15 4.47
N SER A 79 -22.90 -4.70 4.84
CA SER A 79 -24.08 -4.75 3.97
C SER A 79 -23.88 -3.92 2.69
N PRO A 80 -24.57 -4.25 1.58
CA PRO A 80 -24.45 -3.51 0.33
C PRO A 80 -24.82 -2.02 0.49
N ASP A 81 -25.81 -1.69 1.33
CA ASP A 81 -26.18 -0.30 1.62
C ASP A 81 -25.04 0.47 2.31
N VAL A 82 -24.37 -0.16 3.28
CA VAL A 82 -23.21 0.44 3.97
C VAL A 82 -22.04 0.62 3.02
N ARG A 83 -21.80 -0.32 2.09
CA ARG A 83 -20.77 -0.16 1.05
C ARG A 83 -21.05 1.03 0.14
N ALA A 84 -22.30 1.23 -0.26
CA ALA A 84 -22.67 2.38 -1.08
C ALA A 84 -22.38 3.69 -0.36
N HIS A 85 -22.72 3.80 0.92
CA HIS A 85 -22.40 4.98 1.73
C HIS A 85 -20.89 5.18 1.92
N LEU A 86 -20.13 4.11 2.13
CA LEU A 86 -18.67 4.16 2.23
C LEU A 86 -18.02 4.60 0.92
N MET A 87 -18.48 4.12 -0.22
CA MET A 87 -18.00 4.54 -1.55
C MET A 87 -18.21 6.04 -1.77
N VAL A 88 -19.38 6.56 -1.40
CA VAL A 88 -19.68 8.00 -1.48
C VAL A 88 -18.74 8.78 -0.56
N ALA A 89 -18.60 8.37 0.70
CA ALA A 89 -17.71 9.01 1.66
C ALA A 89 -16.23 8.98 1.21
N ALA A 90 -15.77 7.85 0.69
CA ALA A 90 -14.43 7.69 0.15
C ALA A 90 -14.18 8.62 -1.04
N THR A 91 -15.17 8.76 -1.94
CA THR A 91 -15.08 9.70 -3.07
C THR A 91 -14.97 11.14 -2.58
N SER A 92 -15.82 11.55 -1.63
CA SER A 92 -15.75 12.90 -1.04
C SER A 92 -14.43 13.17 -0.33
N LEU A 93 -13.88 12.17 0.37
CA LEU A 93 -12.57 12.26 1.02
C LEU A 93 -11.45 12.45 -0.01
N LEU A 94 -11.44 11.67 -1.10
CA LEU A 94 -10.45 11.77 -2.16
C LEU A 94 -10.52 13.13 -2.86
N GLN A 95 -11.72 13.65 -3.10
CA GLN A 95 -11.93 14.98 -3.66
C GLN A 95 -11.39 16.08 -2.72
N ALA A 96 -11.66 15.97 -1.43
CA ALA A 96 -11.13 16.90 -0.43
C ALA A 96 -9.59 16.85 -0.36
N ALA A 97 -9.01 15.64 -0.43
CA ALA A 97 -7.57 15.44 -0.46
C ALA A 97 -6.94 16.06 -1.72
N ALA A 98 -7.57 15.87 -2.89
CA ALA A 98 -7.12 16.49 -4.14
C ALA A 98 -7.11 18.02 -4.04
N GLY A 99 -8.21 18.62 -3.54
CA GLY A 99 -8.27 20.06 -3.31
C GLY A 99 -7.24 20.55 -2.29
N PHE A 100 -6.95 19.77 -1.25
CA PHE A 100 -5.89 20.11 -0.29
C PHE A 100 -4.50 20.09 -0.95
N MET A 101 -4.21 19.09 -1.78
CA MET A 101 -2.93 19.00 -2.50
C MET A 101 -2.72 20.15 -3.50
N GLU A 102 -3.77 20.68 -4.12
CA GLU A 102 -3.69 21.88 -4.98
C GLU A 102 -3.25 23.13 -4.21
N THR A 103 -3.48 23.19 -2.89
CA THR A 103 -3.05 24.34 -2.06
C THR A 103 -1.60 24.26 -1.61
N LEU A 104 -0.92 23.12 -1.84
CA LEU A 104 0.47 22.96 -1.44
C LEU A 104 1.40 23.66 -2.44
N PRO A 105 2.39 24.44 -1.98
CA PRO A 105 3.38 25.03 -2.86
C PRO A 105 4.21 23.94 -3.57
N PRO A 106 4.65 24.17 -4.81
CA PRO A 106 5.51 23.23 -5.50
C PRO A 106 6.81 23.02 -4.70
N PRO A 107 7.32 21.78 -4.60
CA PRO A 107 8.49 21.50 -3.77
C PRO A 107 9.74 22.23 -4.29
N PRO A 108 10.63 22.71 -3.40
CA PRO A 108 11.94 23.19 -3.80
C PRO A 108 12.75 22.04 -4.42
N GLY A 109 13.56 22.39 -5.43
CA GLY A 109 14.30 21.47 -6.28
C GLY A 109 15.18 20.46 -5.55
N GLU A 110 15.35 19.32 -6.22
CA GLU A 110 15.98 18.06 -5.82
C GLU A 110 17.32 18.19 -5.08
N GLY A 111 17.49 17.38 -4.03
CA GLY A 111 18.79 17.21 -3.39
C GLY A 111 18.76 16.56 -2.01
N THR A 112 18.23 15.35 -1.88
CA THR A 112 18.53 14.50 -0.71
C THR A 112 18.56 13.03 -1.14
N PRO A 113 19.67 12.30 -0.88
CA PRO A 113 19.75 10.89 -1.18
C PRO A 113 18.75 10.13 -0.31
N ARG A 114 18.03 9.22 -0.97
CA ARG A 114 16.98 8.36 -0.44
C ARG A 114 17.53 7.51 0.72
N GLY A 115 16.62 7.11 1.63
CA GLY A 115 16.91 6.31 2.82
C GLY A 115 17.59 4.97 2.55
N PRO A 116 17.88 4.19 3.61
CA PRO A 116 18.78 3.05 3.54
C PRO A 116 18.37 2.05 2.46
N GLU A 117 19.34 1.73 1.60
CA GLU A 117 19.29 0.69 0.59
C GLU A 117 18.82 -0.62 1.23
N VAL A 118 17.71 -1.18 0.75
CA VAL A 118 17.23 -2.47 1.24
C VAL A 118 18.20 -3.55 0.80
N GLU A 119 18.64 -4.37 1.75
CA GLU A 119 19.55 -5.47 1.50
C GLU A 119 18.83 -6.54 0.67
N ARG A 120 19.33 -6.82 -0.53
CA ARG A 120 18.82 -7.90 -1.37
C ARG A 120 19.49 -9.19 -0.92
N ILE A 121 18.71 -10.05 -0.27
CA ILE A 121 19.12 -11.40 0.09
C ILE A 121 18.84 -12.29 -1.12
N ASP A 122 19.90 -12.74 -1.80
CA ASP A 122 19.79 -13.75 -2.84
C ASP A 122 19.47 -15.11 -2.18
N LEU A 123 18.32 -15.71 -2.52
CA LEU A 123 17.81 -16.95 -1.91
C LEU A 123 18.27 -18.23 -2.65
N ASP A 124 19.20 -18.10 -3.59
CA ASP A 124 19.52 -19.12 -4.58
C ASP A 124 20.84 -19.88 -4.35
N ASP A 125 21.51 -19.75 -3.19
CA ASP A 125 22.74 -20.52 -2.94
C ASP A 125 22.74 -21.28 -1.60
N ASP A 126 23.18 -22.53 -1.70
CA ASP A 126 23.54 -23.49 -0.64
C ASP A 126 22.42 -24.23 0.11
N ALA A 127 21.73 -25.14 -0.61
CA ALA A 127 21.34 -26.41 -0.01
C ALA A 127 22.54 -27.38 -0.11
N PRO A 128 23.16 -27.84 0.99
CA PRO A 128 24.20 -28.84 0.90
C PRO A 128 23.59 -30.16 0.41
N GLU A 129 24.04 -30.61 -0.76
CA GLU A 129 23.78 -31.94 -1.27
C GLU A 129 24.54 -32.94 -0.38
N ASP A 130 23.89 -33.37 0.70
CA ASP A 130 24.31 -34.54 1.48
C ASP A 130 24.11 -35.80 0.61
N ASP A 131 25.19 -36.27 -0.04
CA ASP A 131 25.21 -37.60 -0.65
C ASP A 131 26.28 -38.50 -0.03
N LEU A 132 25.81 -39.72 0.29
CA LEU A 132 26.38 -40.85 1.03
C LEU A 132 27.67 -41.46 0.46
#